data_AF-A0A397T7U1-F1
#
_entry.id   AF-A0A397T7U1-F1
#
_cell.length_a   1.000
_cell.length_b   1.000
_cell.length_c   1.000
_cell.angle_alpha   90.00
_cell.angle_beta   90.00
_cell.angle_gamma   90.00
#
_symmetry.space_group_name_H-M   'P 1'
#
loop_
_entity.id
_entity.type
_entity.pdbx_description
1 polymer ?
#
loop_
_entity_poly.entity_id
_entity_poly.type
_entity_poly.pdbx_seq_one_letter_code
_entity_poly.pdbx_strand_id
1 'polypeptide(L)' 'MGMIMWELTTGCKPFANVEHDIHLVYKILDGERPKITEDTPECYSDLMKSCWDPNP' A
#
# COMPACT_ATOMS: atom_id res chain seq x y z
N MET A 1 -7.42 1.32 5.60
CA MET A 1 -7.37 2.73 5.13
C MET A 1 -6.15 3.02 4.27
N GLY A 2 -4.94 2.57 4.65
CA GLY A 2 -3.71 2.91 3.93
C GLY A 2 -3.71 2.57 2.42
N MET A 3 -4.37 1.50 1.99
CA MET A 3 -4.50 1.15 0.56
C MET A 3 -5.37 2.14 -0.23
N ILE A 4 -6.45 2.64 0.37
CA ILE A 4 -7.32 3.66 -0.25
C ILE A 4 -6.57 5.00 -0.31
N MET A 5 -5.86 5.35 0.76
CA MET A 5 -5.04 6.56 0.79
C MET A 5 -3.98 6.53 -0.32
N TRP A 6 -3.32 5.38 -0.53
CA TRP A 6 -2.34 5.21 -1.59
C TRP A 6 -2.96 5.30 -3.01
N GLU A 7 -4.16 4.75 -3.21
CA GLU A 7 -4.89 4.88 -4.49
C GLU A 7 -5.24 6.34 -4.77
N LEU A 8 -5.64 7.10 -3.74
CA LEU A 8 -5.96 8.52 -3.89
C LEU A 8 -4.73 9.39 -4.17
N THR A 9 -3.57 9.08 -3.59
CA THR A 9 -2.34 9.85 -3.86
C THR A 9 -1.77 9.56 -5.24
N THR A 10 -1.83 8.31 -5.69
CA THR A 10 -1.23 7.89 -6.96
C THR A 10 -2.19 7.92 -8.14
N GLY A 11 -3.50 7.96 -7.89
CA GLY A 11 -4.54 7.76 -8.91
C GLY A 11 -4.53 6.35 -9.53
N CYS A 12 -3.76 5.43 -8.97
CA CYS A 12 -3.53 4.10 -9.51
C CYS A 12 -4.10 3.01 -8.60
N LYS A 13 -4.57 1.92 -9.20
CA LYS A 13 -4.98 0.74 -8.43
C LYS A 13 -3.74 0.11 -7.75
N PRO A 14 -3.77 -0.21 -6.45
CA PRO A 14 -2.69 -0.92 -5.79
C PRO A 14 -2.41 -2.26 -6.49
N PHE A 15 -1.14 -2.56 -6.71
CA PHE A 15 -0.70 -3.78 -7.39
C PHE A 15 -1.34 -3.96 -8.79
N ALA A 16 -1.57 -2.88 -9.54
CA ALA A 16 -2.16 -2.94 -10.89
C ALA A 16 -1.39 -3.84 -11.87
N ASN A 17 -0.07 -3.97 -11.67
CA ASN A 17 0.83 -4.73 -12.55
C ASN A 17 1.08 -6.17 -12.08
N VAL A 18 0.34 -6.65 -11.07
CA VAL A 18 0.49 -8.00 -10.53
C VAL A 18 -0.85 -8.73 -10.67
N GLU A 19 -0.83 -10.02 -10.98
CA GLU A 19 -2.05 -10.83 -10.97
C GLU A 19 -2.66 -10.90 -9.57
N HIS A 20 -3.98 -10.79 -9.49
CA HIS A 20 -4.72 -10.79 -8.22
C HIS A 20 -5.09 -12.22 -7.83
N ASP A 21 -4.06 -13.02 -7.56
CA ASP A 21 -4.16 -14.44 -7.24
C ASP A 21 -3.68 -14.76 -5.81
N ILE A 22 -3.61 -16.05 -5.47
CA ILE A 22 -3.17 -16.49 -4.14
C ILE A 22 -1.71 -16.11 -3.84
N HIS A 23 -0.85 -15.99 -4.85
CA HIS A 23 0.54 -15.59 -4.65
C HIS A 23 0.64 -14.14 -4.18
N LEU A 24 -0.19 -13.25 -4.72
CA LEU A 24 -0.28 -11.87 -4.23
C LEU A 24 -0.77 -11.81 -2.77
N VAL A 25 -1.73 -12.66 -2.40
CA VAL A 25 -2.21 -12.75 -1.01
C VAL A 25 -1.06 -13.11 -0.06
N TYR A 26 -0.26 -14.14 -0.39
CA TYR A 26 0.89 -14.51 0.44
C TYR A 26 1.93 -13.38 0.55
N LYS A 27 2.25 -12.69 -0.54
CA LYS A 27 3.15 -11.53 -0.49
C LYS A 27 2.66 -10.44 0.45
N ILE A 28 1.36 -10.13 0.41
CA ILE A 28 0.76 -9.12 1.30
C ILE A 28 0.82 -9.56 2.77
N LEU A 29 0.59 -10.85 3.05
CA LEU A 29 0.75 -11.43 4.39
C LEU A 29 2.21 -11.36 4.88
N ASP A 30 3.18 -11.55 3.98
CA ASP A 30 4.61 -11.41 4.24
C ASP A 30 5.07 -9.94 4.36
N GLY A 31 4.15 -8.98 4.22
CA GLY A 31 4.42 -7.56 4.44
C GLY A 31 4.62 -6.72 3.17
N GLU A 32 4.44 -7.30 1.97
CA GLU A 32 4.50 -6.54 0.72
C GLU A 32 3.47 -5.39 0.76
N ARG A 33 3.91 -4.18 0.42
CA ARG A 33 3.06 -2.98 0.32
C ARG A 33 3.37 -2.22 -0.97
N PRO A 34 2.41 -1.45 -1.52
CA PRO A 34 2.67 -0.60 -2.66
C PRO A 34 3.78 0.42 -2.35
N LYS A 35 4.63 0.70 -3.33
CA LYS A 35 5.70 1.70 -3.19
C LYS A 35 5.09 3.08 -2.97
N ILE A 36 5.44 3.73 -1.86
CA ILE A 36 5.14 5.15 -1.64
C ILE A 36 6.03 5.97 -2.57
N THR A 37 5.44 6.90 -3.31
CA THR A 37 6.14 7.76 -4.26
C THR A 37 6.81 8.93 -3.53
N GLU A 38 7.93 9.44 -4.06
CA GLU A 38 8.76 10.46 -3.40
C GLU A 38 8.06 11.82 -3.26
N ASP A 39 7.02 12.07 -4.05
CA ASP A 39 6.14 13.24 -4.00
C ASP A 39 5.08 13.15 -2.89
N THR A 40 4.92 11.99 -2.24
CA THR A 40 4.01 11.86 -1.09
C THR A 40 4.61 12.57 0.13
N PRO A 41 3.89 13.55 0.74
CA PRO A 41 4.36 14.21 1.95
C PRO A 41 4.63 13.21 3.08
N GLU A 42 5.71 13.43 3.83
CA GLU A 42 6.17 12.51 4.88
C GLU A 42 5.07 12.16 5.88
N CYS A 43 4.35 13.17 6.39
CA CYS A 43 3.26 12.97 7.33
C CYS A 43 2.13 12.07 6.78
N TYR A 44 1.88 12.13 5.48
CA TYR A 44 0.90 11.27 4.81
C TYR A 44 1.44 9.86 4.60
N SER A 45 2.74 9.75 4.27
CA SER A 45 3.44 8.47 4.17
C SER A 45 3.42 7.71 5.48
N ASP A 46 3.62 8.39 6.61
CA ASP A 46 3.65 7.78 7.93
C ASP A 46 2.26 7.34 8.39
N LEU A 47 1.22 8.12 8.06
CA LEU A 47 -0.15 7.72 8.29
C LEU A 47 -0.56 6.50 7.44
N MET A 48 -0.07 6.40 6.19
CA MET A 48 -0.29 5.20 5.38
C MET A 48 0.40 3.98 6.00
N LYS A 49 1.65 4.12 6.46
CA LYS A 49 2.39 3.05 7.14
C LYS A 49 1.70 2.60 8.43
N SER A 50 1.20 3.53 9.26
CA SER A 50 0.49 3.16 10.49
C SER A 50 -0.81 2.40 10.19
N CYS A 51 -1.50 2.74 9.11
CA CYS A 51 -2.67 2.00 8.65
C CYS A 51 -2.34 0.62 8.05
N TRP A 52 -1.07 0.32 7.78
CA TRP A 52 -0.58 -0.94 7.24
C TRP A 52 0.03 -1.86 8.30
N ASP A 53 0.16 -1.37 9.53
CA ASP A 53 0.68 -2.12 10.66
C ASP A 53 -0.15 -3.39 10.89
N PRO A 54 0.47 -4.58 10.94
CA PRO A 54 -0.25 -5.82 11.22
C PRO A 54 -0.83 -5.85 12.64
N ASN A 55 -0.32 -5.03 13.57
CA ASN A 55 -0.80 -4.87 14.92
C ASN A 55 -1.34 -3.44 15.12
N PRO A 56 -2.65 -3.22 14.93
CA PRO A 56 -3.27 -1.89 14.92
C PRO A 56 -3.23 -1.15 16.26
#